data_AF-A0A538P601-F1
#
_entry.id   AF-A0A538P601-F1
#
_cell.length_a   1.000
_cell.length_b   1.000
_cell.length_c   1.000
_cell.angle_alpha   90.00
_cell.angle_beta   90.00
_cell.angle_gamma   90.00
#
_symmetry.space_group_name_H-M   'P 1'
#
loop_
_entity.id
_entity.type
_entity.pdbx_description
1 polymer ?
#
loop_
_entity_poly.entity_id
_entity_poly.type
_entity_poly.pdbx_seq_one_letter_code
_entity_poly.pdbx_strand_id
1 'polypeptide(L)'
;MVSLSGFSINRRERAIVEGVGSHLATVKRTVEDFGGLVDSVSSGDPASAGRFFDAVMGDETKADTIHRDLSLRVANGAFFGGVREDILALLEKIDDIADSAKDASRLLNVEVGANGSAIELLRSDEMRLFIADLKGSVSALENLIAAFTISKKEVLARVHSVE
;
A
#
# COMPACT_ATOMS: atom_id res chain seq x y z
N MET A 1 -2.59 -24.17 -32.37
CA MET A 1 -1.89 -22.96 -31.87
C MET A 1 -2.90 -21.87 -31.65
N VAL A 2 -3.36 -21.68 -30.42
CA VAL A 2 -4.24 -20.55 -30.08
C VAL A 2 -3.37 -19.32 -29.96
N SER A 3 -3.48 -18.41 -30.93
CA SER A 3 -2.83 -17.10 -30.85
C SER A 3 -3.48 -16.30 -29.72
N LEU A 4 -2.77 -16.13 -28.60
CA LEU A 4 -3.10 -15.17 -27.54
C LEU A 4 -2.84 -13.74 -28.05
N SER A 5 -3.71 -13.25 -28.93
CA SER A 5 -3.65 -11.91 -29.54
C SER A 5 -4.33 -10.82 -28.68
N GLY A 6 -4.53 -11.02 -27.38
CA GLY A 6 -5.53 -10.26 -26.62
C GLY A 6 -5.10 -9.21 -25.58
N PHE A 7 -3.82 -9.05 -25.23
CA PHE A 7 -3.45 -8.10 -24.15
C PHE A 7 -2.61 -6.94 -24.68
N SER A 8 -3.28 -5.90 -25.18
CA SER A 8 -2.68 -4.59 -25.42
C SER A 8 -3.40 -3.59 -24.54
N ILE A 9 -2.81 -3.28 -23.38
CA ILE A 9 -3.28 -2.23 -22.48
C ILE A 9 -3.37 -0.92 -23.28
N ASN A 10 -4.57 -0.33 -23.33
CA ASN A 10 -4.77 0.95 -23.98
C ASN A 10 -4.30 2.11 -23.08
N ARG A 11 -4.23 3.34 -23.61
CA ARG A 11 -3.71 4.51 -22.88
C ARG A 11 -4.44 4.77 -21.56
N ARG A 12 -5.76 4.53 -21.50
CA ARG A 12 -6.57 4.75 -20.29
C ARG A 12 -6.28 3.69 -19.24
N GLU A 13 -6.25 2.42 -19.64
CA GLU A 13 -5.91 1.30 -18.76
C GLU A 13 -4.51 1.47 -18.17
N ARG A 14 -3.53 1.89 -18.99
CA ARG A 14 -2.17 2.17 -18.53
C ARG A 14 -2.13 3.27 -17.47
N ALA A 15 -2.86 4.36 -17.68
CA ALA A 15 -2.95 5.44 -16.71
C ALA A 15 -3.57 4.99 -15.39
N ILE A 16 -4.52 4.04 -15.41
CA ILE A 16 -5.02 3.43 -14.17
C ILE A 16 -3.91 2.63 -13.48
N VAL A 17 -3.22 1.73 -14.18
CA VAL A 17 -2.17 0.89 -13.55
C VAL A 17 -1.04 1.75 -12.95
N GLU A 18 -0.60 2.79 -13.66
CA GLU A 18 0.39 3.76 -13.14
C GLU A 18 -0.15 4.51 -11.91
N GLY A 19 -1.45 4.82 -11.91
CA GLY A 19 -2.17 5.38 -10.78
C GLY A 19 -2.21 4.43 -9.57
N VAL A 20 -2.51 3.15 -9.78
CA VAL A 20 -2.49 2.13 -8.72
C VAL A 20 -1.09 2.02 -8.10
N GLY A 21 -0.04 2.06 -8.92
CA GLY A 21 1.35 2.11 -8.42
C GLY A 21 1.62 3.34 -7.55
N SER A 22 1.12 4.52 -7.96
CA SER A 22 1.26 5.75 -7.19
C SER A 22 0.46 5.75 -5.87
N HIS A 23 -0.73 5.14 -5.89
CA HIS A 23 -1.55 4.90 -4.71
C HIS A 23 -0.79 4.01 -3.71
N LEU A 24 -0.32 2.85 -4.16
CA LEU A 24 0.41 1.90 -3.32
C LEU A 24 1.73 2.46 -2.79
N ALA A 25 2.45 3.26 -3.57
CA ALA A 25 3.65 3.95 -3.10
C ALA A 25 3.34 4.93 -1.94
N THR A 26 2.14 5.51 -1.93
CA THR A 26 1.68 6.37 -0.82
C THR A 26 1.31 5.53 0.39
N VAL A 27 0.54 4.45 0.22
CA VAL A 27 0.22 3.51 1.29
C VAL A 27 1.47 2.90 1.93
N LYS A 28 2.49 2.60 1.13
CA LYS A 28 3.78 2.11 1.63
C LYS A 28 4.45 3.10 2.56
N ARG A 29 4.47 4.39 2.21
CA ARG A 29 5.00 5.44 3.10
C ARG A 29 4.19 5.53 4.38
N THR A 30 2.86 5.44 4.32
CA THR A 30 2.01 5.39 5.52
C THR A 30 2.42 4.25 6.47
N VAL A 31 2.74 3.07 5.95
CA VAL A 31 3.21 1.93 6.76
C VAL A 31 4.65 2.13 7.28
N GLU A 32 5.50 2.77 6.49
CA GLU A 32 6.86 3.14 6.92
C GLU A 32 6.84 4.14 8.07
N ASP A 33 6.02 5.19 7.95
CA ASP A 33 5.81 6.22 8.97
C ASP A 33 5.14 5.63 10.22
N PHE A 34 4.19 4.71 10.07
CA PHE A 34 3.62 3.97 11.20
C PHE A 34 4.69 3.18 11.97
N GLY A 35 5.60 2.51 11.27
CA GLY A 35 6.75 1.87 11.91
C GLY A 35 7.63 2.88 12.68
N GLY A 36 7.88 4.06 12.09
CA GLY A 36 8.60 5.14 12.76
C GLY A 36 7.89 5.67 14.00
N LEU A 37 6.55 5.72 13.99
CA LEU A 37 5.74 6.05 15.15
C LEU A 37 5.92 5.02 16.27
N VAL A 38 5.82 3.73 15.96
CA VAL A 38 6.03 2.63 16.92
C VAL A 38 7.42 2.74 17.58
N ASP A 39 8.46 2.96 16.78
CA ASP A 39 9.84 3.10 17.26
C ASP A 39 10.01 4.33 18.16
N SER A 40 9.42 5.46 17.78
CA SER A 40 9.51 6.71 18.56
C SER A 40 8.77 6.61 19.90
N VAL A 41 7.57 6.02 19.87
CA VAL A 41 6.77 5.79 21.07
C VAL A 41 7.48 4.83 22.03
N SER A 42 8.00 3.71 21.51
CA SER A 42 8.72 2.73 22.33
C SER A 42 10.01 3.30 22.94
N SER A 43 10.67 4.24 22.26
CA SER A 43 11.88 4.90 22.72
C SER A 43 11.62 6.09 23.66
N GLY A 44 10.36 6.49 23.84
CA GLY A 44 10.00 7.65 24.66
C GLY A 44 10.42 8.98 24.02
N ASP A 45 10.42 9.07 22.68
CA ASP A 45 10.69 10.30 21.93
C ASP A 45 9.37 10.93 21.42
N PRO A 46 8.72 11.79 22.23
CA PRO A 46 7.43 12.38 21.87
C PRO A 46 7.51 13.33 20.68
N ALA A 47 8.68 13.94 20.42
CA ALA A 47 8.84 14.87 19.30
C ALA A 47 8.84 14.12 17.97
N SER A 48 9.59 13.01 17.89
CA SER A 48 9.56 12.14 16.71
C SER A 48 8.22 11.42 16.58
N ALA A 49 7.62 10.98 17.68
CA ALA A 49 6.31 10.34 17.67
C ALA A 49 5.24 11.27 17.09
N GLY A 50 5.17 12.54 17.53
CA GLY A 50 4.24 13.51 16.97
C GLY A 50 4.43 13.74 15.47
N ARG A 51 5.69 13.83 15.02
CA ARG A 51 6.00 13.99 13.58
C ARG A 51 5.55 12.80 12.74
N PHE A 52 5.82 11.58 13.19
CA PHE A 52 5.39 10.37 12.47
C PHE A 52 3.88 10.20 12.50
N PHE A 53 3.23 10.54 13.60
CA PHE A 53 1.77 10.56 13.68
C PHE A 53 1.17 11.49 12.62
N ASP A 54 1.64 12.74 12.55
CA ASP A 54 1.18 13.71 11.53
C ASP A 54 1.47 13.22 10.10
N ALA A 55 2.60 12.56 9.89
CA ALA A 55 2.97 11.98 8.60
C ALA A 55 2.00 10.86 8.18
N VAL A 56 1.67 9.91 9.07
CA VAL A 56 0.68 8.85 8.82
C VAL A 56 -0.67 9.45 8.45
N MET A 57 -1.16 10.43 9.23
CA MET A 57 -2.45 11.08 8.98
C MET A 57 -2.46 11.79 7.62
N GLY A 58 -1.37 12.49 7.29
CA GLY A 58 -1.23 13.18 6.02
C GLY A 58 -1.13 12.24 4.81
N ASP A 59 -0.40 11.15 4.93
CA ASP A 59 -0.21 10.19 3.83
C ASP A 59 -1.45 9.31 3.61
N GLU A 60 -2.19 8.94 4.65
CA GLU A 60 -3.51 8.31 4.48
C GLU A 60 -4.50 9.26 3.76
N THR A 61 -4.56 10.54 4.14
CA THR A 61 -5.49 11.48 3.47
C THR A 61 -5.14 11.64 1.98
N LYS A 62 -3.85 11.59 1.64
CA LYS A 62 -3.39 11.55 0.25
C LYS A 62 -3.77 10.24 -0.43
N ALA A 63 -3.62 9.09 0.24
CA ALA A 63 -3.99 7.78 -0.28
C ALA A 63 -5.50 7.74 -0.63
N ASP A 64 -6.38 8.10 0.30
CA ASP A 64 -7.84 8.16 0.10
C ASP A 64 -8.22 9.09 -1.08
N THR A 65 -7.53 10.23 -1.21
CA THR A 65 -7.73 11.14 -2.35
C THR A 65 -7.39 10.46 -3.69
N ILE A 66 -6.27 9.76 -3.75
CA ILE A 66 -5.85 9.02 -4.96
C ILE A 66 -6.80 7.86 -5.23
N HIS A 67 -7.19 7.12 -4.19
CA HIS A 67 -8.14 6.02 -4.27
C HIS A 67 -9.46 6.47 -4.91
N ARG A 68 -10.07 7.54 -4.39
CA ARG A 68 -11.33 8.08 -4.91
C ARG A 68 -11.24 8.50 -6.38
N ASP A 69 -10.17 9.19 -6.76
CA ASP A 69 -9.93 9.60 -8.15
C ASP A 69 -9.78 8.38 -9.08
N LEU A 70 -9.01 7.37 -8.68
CA LEU A 70 -8.84 6.14 -9.47
C LEU A 70 -10.13 5.35 -9.59
N SER A 71 -10.86 5.18 -8.49
CA SER A 71 -12.15 4.49 -8.46
C SER A 71 -13.17 5.15 -9.39
N LEU A 72 -13.22 6.49 -9.42
CA LEU A 72 -14.05 7.23 -10.37
C LEU A 72 -13.63 7.00 -11.82
N ARG A 73 -12.32 7.03 -12.13
CA ARG A 73 -11.82 6.79 -13.49
C ARG A 73 -12.11 5.36 -13.97
N VAL A 74 -11.97 4.37 -13.09
CA VAL A 74 -12.30 2.97 -13.37
C VAL A 74 -13.80 2.82 -13.61
N ALA A 75 -14.64 3.43 -12.77
CA ALA A 75 -16.09 3.44 -12.93
C ALA A 75 -16.57 4.07 -14.25
N ASN A 76 -15.85 5.08 -14.75
CA ASN A 76 -16.13 5.78 -16.00
C ASN A 76 -15.67 5.02 -17.27
N GLY A 77 -15.22 3.77 -17.16
CA GLY A 77 -15.06 2.88 -18.32
C GLY A 77 -13.64 2.78 -18.87
N ALA A 78 -12.66 2.53 -18.00
CA ALA A 78 -11.31 2.14 -18.43
C ALA A 78 -11.20 0.64 -18.77
N PHE A 79 -11.98 -0.21 -18.10
CA PHE A 79 -11.95 -1.68 -18.21
C PHE A 79 -13.35 -2.26 -18.47
N PHE A 80 -13.42 -3.45 -19.09
CA PHE A 80 -14.67 -4.23 -19.22
C PHE A 80 -15.11 -4.84 -17.88
N GLY A 81 -16.42 -5.12 -17.74
CA GLY A 81 -17.11 -5.42 -16.47
C GLY A 81 -16.34 -6.25 -15.43
N GLY A 82 -15.94 -7.48 -15.76
CA GLY A 82 -15.25 -8.34 -14.78
C GLY A 82 -13.90 -7.79 -14.30
N VAL A 83 -13.06 -7.30 -15.22
CA VAL A 83 -11.75 -6.72 -14.87
C VAL A 83 -11.91 -5.42 -14.09
N ARG A 84 -12.98 -4.65 -14.36
CA ARG A 84 -13.29 -3.42 -13.63
C ARG A 84 -13.52 -3.70 -12.14
N GLU A 85 -14.32 -4.73 -11.82
CA GLU A 85 -14.63 -5.10 -10.44
C GLU A 85 -13.39 -5.56 -9.68
N ASP A 86 -12.52 -6.35 -10.32
CA ASP A 86 -11.25 -6.79 -9.73
C ASP A 86 -10.31 -5.60 -9.41
N ILE A 87 -10.21 -4.62 -10.32
CA ILE A 87 -9.39 -3.42 -10.10
C ILE A 87 -9.96 -2.55 -8.97
N LEU A 88 -11.28 -2.39 -8.89
CA LEU A 88 -11.92 -1.65 -7.79
C LEU A 88 -11.69 -2.36 -6.45
N ALA A 89 -11.83 -3.69 -6.41
CA ALA A 89 -11.56 -4.47 -5.21
C ALA A 89 -10.08 -4.37 -4.79
N LEU A 90 -9.14 -4.37 -5.75
CA LEU A 90 -7.72 -4.15 -5.47
C LEU A 90 -7.48 -2.75 -4.89
N LEU A 91 -8.07 -1.71 -5.47
CA LEU A 91 -7.95 -0.33 -4.98
C LEU A 91 -8.42 -0.21 -3.52
N GLU A 92 -9.60 -0.75 -3.20
CA GLU A 92 -10.15 -0.78 -1.84
C GLU A 92 -9.19 -1.49 -0.88
N LYS A 93 -8.68 -2.67 -1.26
CA LYS A 93 -7.77 -3.45 -0.40
C LYS A 93 -6.43 -2.77 -0.17
N ILE A 94 -5.96 -1.94 -1.10
CA ILE A 94 -4.76 -1.13 -0.90
C ILE A 94 -5.07 0.01 0.09
N ASP A 95 -6.21 0.66 -0.04
CA ASP A 95 -6.63 1.77 0.82
C ASP A 95 -6.85 1.32 2.28
N ASP A 96 -7.47 0.15 2.47
CA ASP A 96 -7.67 -0.51 3.76
C ASP A 96 -6.37 -0.60 4.60
N ILE A 97 -5.20 -0.72 3.94
CA ILE A 97 -3.90 -0.80 4.60
C ILE A 97 -3.53 0.55 5.24
N ALA A 98 -3.73 1.66 4.51
CA ALA A 98 -3.45 3.00 5.01
C ALA A 98 -4.41 3.37 6.15
N ASP A 99 -5.69 3.02 6.01
CA ASP A 99 -6.70 3.20 7.05
C ASP A 99 -6.36 2.43 8.32
N SER A 100 -5.96 1.16 8.18
CA SER A 100 -5.53 0.34 9.33
C SER A 100 -4.31 0.94 10.04
N ALA A 101 -3.33 1.45 9.30
CA ALA A 101 -2.15 2.10 9.87
C ALA A 101 -2.51 3.40 10.61
N LYS A 102 -3.44 4.19 10.07
CA LYS A 102 -3.98 5.40 10.71
C LYS A 102 -4.72 5.09 12.00
N ASP A 103 -5.59 4.09 12.00
CA ASP A 103 -6.35 3.72 13.20
C ASP A 103 -5.44 3.15 14.29
N ALA A 104 -4.44 2.34 13.92
CA ALA A 104 -3.41 1.91 14.86
C ALA A 104 -2.61 3.11 15.42
N SER A 105 -2.27 4.09 14.59
CA SER A 105 -1.55 5.30 15.03
C SER A 105 -2.35 6.14 16.01
N ARG A 106 -3.67 6.26 15.80
CA ARG A 106 -4.59 6.93 16.74
C ARG A 106 -4.60 6.24 18.10
N LEU A 107 -4.63 4.90 18.10
CA LEU A 107 -4.57 4.14 19.34
C LEU A 107 -3.26 4.39 20.09
N LEU A 108 -2.12 4.38 19.39
CA LEU A 108 -0.82 4.63 20.00
C LEU A 108 -0.72 6.03 20.60
N ASN A 109 -1.26 7.04 19.92
CA ASN A 109 -1.22 8.43 20.37
C ASN A 109 -2.10 8.67 21.62
N VAL A 110 -3.19 7.92 21.79
CA VAL A 110 -4.11 8.06 22.93
C VAL A 110 -3.66 7.24 24.15
N GLU A 111 -3.23 5.99 23.94
CA GLU A 111 -3.12 5.00 25.03
C GLU A 111 -1.71 4.86 25.62
N VAL A 112 -0.66 5.16 24.85
CA VAL A 112 0.70 4.72 25.22
C VAL A 112 1.40 5.69 26.19
N GLY A 113 0.81 6.86 26.44
CA GLY A 113 1.29 7.79 27.47
C GLY A 113 1.10 7.30 28.92
N ALA A 114 0.38 6.20 29.16
CA ALA A 114 -0.06 5.81 30.51
C ALA A 114 0.21 4.35 30.92
N ASN A 115 0.58 3.44 30.00
CA ASN A 115 0.63 2.00 30.30
C ASN A 115 2.01 1.36 30.01
N GLY A 116 2.71 0.98 31.08
CA GLY A 116 4.06 0.39 31.00
C GLY A 116 4.14 -0.94 30.24
N SER A 117 3.12 -1.80 30.35
CA SER A 117 3.11 -3.09 29.64
C SER A 117 2.89 -2.93 28.13
N ALA A 118 2.16 -1.90 27.71
CA ALA A 118 2.01 -1.56 26.29
C ALA A 118 3.36 -1.14 25.70
N ILE A 119 4.12 -0.30 26.41
CA ILE A 119 5.47 0.09 26.01
C ILE A 119 6.42 -1.12 25.92
N GLU A 120 6.34 -2.07 26.86
CA GLU A 120 7.15 -3.30 26.82
C GLU A 120 6.83 -4.13 25.58
N LEU A 121 5.56 -4.28 25.22
CA LEU A 121 5.15 -4.94 23.98
C LEU A 121 5.72 -4.22 22.75
N LEU A 122 5.67 -2.88 22.71
CA LEU A 122 6.22 -2.14 21.56
C LEU A 122 7.73 -2.32 21.40
N ARG A 123 8.46 -2.62 22.48
CA ARG A 123 9.91 -2.89 22.45
C ARG A 123 10.26 -4.34 22.13
N SER A 124 9.27 -5.23 22.07
CA SER A 124 9.51 -6.66 21.96
C SER A 124 10.04 -7.06 20.57
N ASP A 125 10.72 -8.20 20.50
CA ASP A 125 11.21 -8.76 19.24
C ASP A 125 10.05 -9.08 18.29
N GLU A 126 8.94 -9.56 18.85
CA GLU A 126 7.72 -9.89 18.12
C GLU A 126 7.13 -8.64 17.45
N MET A 127 7.09 -7.50 18.14
CA MET A 127 6.62 -6.25 17.53
C MET A 127 7.54 -5.80 16.40
N ARG A 128 8.87 -5.89 16.59
CA ARG A 128 9.84 -5.55 15.54
C ARG A 128 9.69 -6.43 14.31
N LEU A 129 9.52 -7.73 14.50
CA LEU A 129 9.25 -8.69 13.42
C LEU A 129 7.92 -8.38 12.72
N PHE A 130 6.86 -8.10 13.48
CA PHE A 130 5.55 -7.74 12.94
C PHE A 130 5.62 -6.51 12.02
N ILE A 131 6.29 -5.43 12.46
CA ILE A 131 6.47 -4.22 11.63
C ILE A 131 7.32 -4.50 10.39
N ALA A 132 8.37 -5.33 10.51
CA ALA A 132 9.20 -5.72 9.37
C ALA A 132 8.39 -6.53 8.34
N ASP A 133 7.57 -7.47 8.79
CA ASP A 133 6.72 -8.30 7.94
C ASP A 133 5.62 -7.48 7.25
N LEU A 134 5.05 -6.48 7.94
CA LEU A 134 4.12 -5.52 7.32
C LEU A 134 4.79 -4.76 6.16
N LYS A 135 5.97 -4.18 6.40
CA LYS A 135 6.74 -3.46 5.35
C LYS A 135 7.13 -4.39 4.20
N GLY A 136 7.53 -5.63 4.51
CA GLY A 136 7.84 -6.67 3.53
C GLY A 136 6.65 -7.04 2.67
N SER A 137 5.47 -7.20 3.28
CA SER A 137 4.23 -7.55 2.60
C SER A 137 3.77 -6.46 1.63
N VAL A 138 3.82 -5.19 2.04
CA VAL A 138 3.49 -4.06 1.16
C VAL A 138 4.49 -3.94 0.01
N SER A 139 5.78 -4.16 0.28
CA SER A 139 6.81 -4.17 -0.77
C SER A 139 6.61 -5.32 -1.76
N ALA A 140 6.18 -6.49 -1.29
CA ALA A 140 5.85 -7.61 -2.16
C ALA A 140 4.65 -7.27 -3.07
N LEU A 141 3.61 -6.63 -2.52
CA LEU A 141 2.47 -6.14 -3.30
C LEU A 141 2.91 -5.10 -4.34
N GLU A 142 3.80 -4.18 -3.99
CA GLU A 142 4.34 -3.16 -4.91
C GLU A 142 5.03 -3.81 -6.11
N ASN A 143 5.85 -4.84 -5.86
CA ASN A 143 6.50 -5.61 -6.92
C ASN A 143 5.51 -6.32 -7.84
N LEU A 144 4.41 -6.87 -7.28
CA LEU A 144 3.35 -7.50 -8.07
C LEU A 144 2.61 -6.48 -8.96
N ILE A 145 2.30 -5.29 -8.42
CA ILE A 145 1.65 -4.24 -9.21
C ILE A 145 2.58 -3.69 -10.28
N ALA A 146 3.87 -3.50 -9.97
CA ALA A 146 4.87 -3.13 -10.95
C ALA A 146 4.96 -4.15 -12.09
N ALA A 147 4.77 -5.44 -11.82
CA ALA A 147 4.75 -6.47 -12.85
C ALA A 147 3.61 -6.31 -13.88
N PHE A 148 2.49 -5.68 -13.52
CA PHE A 148 1.42 -5.35 -14.48
C PHE A 148 1.84 -4.30 -15.52
N THR A 149 2.90 -3.54 -15.26
CA THR A 149 3.42 -2.53 -16.20
C THR A 149 4.40 -3.10 -17.22
N ILE A 150 4.78 -4.38 -17.08
CA ILE A 150 5.72 -5.04 -17.98
C ILE A 150 5.08 -5.26 -19.34
N SER A 151 5.83 -4.91 -20.40
CA SER A 151 5.34 -5.05 -21.77
C SER A 151 5.07 -6.52 -22.13
N LYS A 152 4.07 -6.78 -23.00
CA LYS A 152 3.82 -8.13 -23.55
C LYS A 152 5.09 -8.82 -24.07
N LYS A 153 5.97 -8.06 -24.74
CA LYS A 153 7.25 -8.54 -25.26
C LYS A 153 8.15 -9.10 -24.16
N GLU A 154 8.15 -8.43 -23.01
CA GLU A 154 9.02 -8.76 -21.89
C GLU A 154 8.44 -9.87 -21.01
N VAL A 155 7.11 -9.97 -20.91
CA VAL A 155 6.43 -11.15 -20.36
C VAL A 155 6.78 -12.39 -21.19
N LEU A 156 6.66 -12.31 -22.52
CA LEU A 156 6.99 -13.43 -23.42
C LEU A 156 8.48 -13.81 -23.34
N ALA A 157 9.38 -12.83 -23.24
CA ALA A 157 10.81 -13.08 -23.07
C ALA A 157 11.13 -13.80 -21.75
N ARG A 158 10.43 -13.47 -20.66
CA ARG A 158 10.58 -14.16 -19.37
C ARG A 158 10.05 -15.60 -19.43
N VAL A 159 8.89 -15.83 -20.04
CA VAL A 159 8.33 -17.18 -20.18
C VAL A 159 9.28 -18.09 -20.97
N HIS A 160 9.79 -17.60 -22.11
CA HIS A 160 10.74 -18.36 -22.94
C HIS A 160 12.11 -18.60 -22.27
N SER A 161 12.44 -17.92 -21.17
CA SER A 161 13.70 -18.14 -20.44
C SER A 161 13.62 -19.23 -19.37
N VAL A 162 12.42 -19.75 -19.09
CA VAL A 162 12.18 -20.81 -18.09
C VAL A 162 11.70 -22.11 -18.77
N GLU A 163 11.42 -22.08 -20.08
CA GLU A 163 11.19 -23.24 -20.96
C GLU A 163 12.49 -23.70 -21.63
#